data_AF-A0A380WJG6-F1
#
_entry.id   AF-A0A380WJG6-F1
#
_cell.length_a   1.000
_cell.length_b   1.000
_cell.length_c   1.000
_cell.angle_alpha   90.00
_cell.angle_beta   90.00
_cell.angle_gamma   90.00
#
_symmetry.space_group_name_H-M   'P 1'
#
loop_
_entity.id
_entity.type
_entity.pdbx_description
1 polymer ?
#
loop_
_entity_poly.entity_id
_entity_poly.type
_entity_poly.pdbx_seq_one_letter_code
_entity_poly.pdbx_strand_id
1 'polypeptide(L)'
;MKLKTMRLALAPVLAGLLVAAVPVAAMAKDKGSLAGNEGKKRYAAQFGQTTGPCKDAYKKYVAAPGHSAYAQTHVNFNVEAFYCADSLNAPSQAAAEKQALERCNSVGKKYKLKTTGKCAIYASK
;
A
#
# COMPACT_ATOMS: atom_id res chain seq x y z
N MET A 1 28.51 30.12 60.17
CA MET A 1 28.53 30.02 58.70
C MET A 1 29.22 28.73 58.27
N LYS A 2 28.50 27.82 57.60
CA LYS A 2 28.88 27.10 56.36
C LYS A 2 28.08 25.80 56.24
N LEU A 3 27.18 25.81 55.25
CA LEU A 3 26.42 24.68 54.72
C LEU A 3 27.38 23.68 54.06
N LYS A 4 27.23 22.37 54.29
CA LYS A 4 27.89 21.36 53.45
C LYS A 4 26.95 20.18 53.16
N THR A 5 26.32 20.27 51.99
CA THR A 5 26.06 19.19 51.02
C THR A 5 25.29 17.96 51.48
N MET A 6 24.02 17.93 51.05
CA MET A 6 23.23 16.73 50.81
C MET A 6 24.00 15.73 49.92
N ARG A 7 24.08 14.47 50.36
CA ARG A 7 24.36 13.33 49.49
C ARG A 7 23.05 12.57 49.32
N LEU A 8 22.32 12.88 48.26
CA LEU A 8 21.21 12.06 47.80
C LEU A 8 21.82 10.76 47.26
N ALA A 9 21.58 9.64 47.95
CA ALA A 9 22.04 8.34 47.50
C ALA A 9 21.26 7.93 46.24
N LEU A 10 21.97 7.83 45.11
CA LEU A 10 21.55 7.04 43.96
C LEU A 10 21.73 5.55 44.28
N ALA A 11 20.68 4.75 44.12
CA ALA A 11 20.78 3.41 43.53
C ALA A 11 19.37 2.84 43.21
N PRO A 12 19.24 1.93 42.23
CA PRO A 12 18.14 1.94 41.25
C PRO A 12 17.22 0.72 41.37
N VAL A 13 15.92 0.88 41.08
CA VAL A 13 15.02 -0.25 40.80
C VAL A 13 14.23 0.07 39.54
N LEU A 14 14.84 -0.20 38.39
CA LEU A 14 14.17 -0.26 37.09
C LEU A 14 14.61 -1.54 36.38
N ALA A 15 14.25 -2.66 36.98
CA ALA A 15 14.24 -3.96 36.32
C ALA A 15 12.79 -4.43 36.29
N GLY A 16 12.21 -4.49 35.09
CA GLY A 16 10.93 -5.16 34.86
C GLY A 16 9.84 -4.28 34.28
N LEU A 17 9.97 -3.91 33.00
CA LEU A 17 8.87 -4.08 32.04
C LEU A 17 9.37 -3.86 30.59
N LEU A 18 10.13 -4.83 30.08
CA LEU A 18 10.31 -5.01 28.63
C LEU A 18 9.41 -6.16 28.19
N VAL A 19 8.10 -5.93 28.25
CA VAL A 19 7.11 -6.84 27.66
C VAL A 19 6.63 -6.23 26.35
N ALA A 20 6.99 -6.91 25.26
CA ALA A 20 6.36 -6.85 23.95
C ALA A 20 6.49 -5.53 23.14
N ALA A 21 7.71 -5.14 22.79
CA ALA A 21 7.93 -4.54 21.47
C ALA A 21 7.98 -5.68 20.42
N VAL A 22 6.82 -6.25 20.11
CA VAL A 22 6.71 -7.12 18.92
C VAL A 22 7.00 -6.21 17.73
N PRO A 23 8.03 -6.47 16.91
CA PRO A 23 8.18 -5.69 15.70
C PRO A 23 6.92 -5.92 14.87
N VAL A 24 6.22 -4.83 14.52
CA VAL A 24 5.20 -4.76 13.45
C VAL A 24 5.87 -4.99 12.07
N ALA A 25 6.86 -5.86 12.02
CA ALA A 25 7.53 -6.39 10.83
C ALA A 25 7.36 -7.92 10.74
N ALA A 26 6.62 -8.54 11.68
CA ALA A 26 6.28 -9.97 11.61
C ALA A 26 5.05 -10.28 10.72
N MET A 27 4.37 -9.26 10.18
CA MET A 27 3.18 -9.45 9.33
C MET A 27 3.56 -9.72 7.86
N ALA A 28 4.38 -10.76 7.58
CA ALA A 28 4.55 -11.35 6.23
C ALA A 28 5.43 -12.62 6.21
N LYS A 29 5.68 -13.29 7.34
CA LYS A 29 6.75 -14.31 7.38
C LYS A 29 6.41 -15.71 6.85
N ASP A 30 5.18 -16.02 6.46
CA ASP A 30 4.82 -17.42 6.13
C ASP A 30 3.98 -17.64 4.85
N LYS A 31 4.09 -16.75 3.86
CA LYS A 31 3.67 -17.08 2.48
C LYS A 31 4.80 -16.61 1.56
N GLY A 32 5.37 -17.51 0.78
CA GLY A 32 6.48 -17.19 -0.13
C GLY A 32 6.21 -15.91 -0.93
N SER A 33 7.28 -15.22 -1.34
CA SER A 33 7.20 -13.96 -2.08
C SER A 33 6.19 -14.04 -3.24
N LEU A 34 5.27 -13.08 -3.30
CA LEU A 34 4.30 -12.92 -4.38
C LEU A 34 4.86 -12.08 -5.55
N ALA A 35 6.14 -11.72 -5.51
CA ALA A 35 6.78 -10.94 -6.57
C ALA A 35 6.73 -11.70 -7.90
N GLY A 36 6.43 -10.99 -8.99
CA GLY A 36 6.24 -11.57 -10.32
C GLY A 36 4.86 -12.22 -10.54
N ASN A 37 4.10 -12.51 -9.48
CA ASN A 37 2.74 -13.04 -9.60
C ASN A 37 1.74 -11.89 -9.81
N GLU A 38 0.85 -12.04 -10.79
CA GLU A 38 -0.26 -11.11 -11.07
C GLU A 38 -1.53 -11.45 -10.27
N GLY A 39 -1.51 -12.53 -9.49
CA GLY A 39 -2.62 -12.98 -8.66
C GLY A 39 -3.93 -13.18 -9.42
N LYS A 40 -5.04 -12.86 -8.75
CA LYS A 40 -6.39 -12.96 -9.33
C LYS A 40 -6.66 -11.77 -10.25
N LYS A 41 -6.58 -12.01 -11.56
CA LYS A 41 -6.99 -11.05 -12.59
C LYS A 41 -8.52 -11.09 -12.77
N ARG A 42 -9.16 -9.94 -12.56
CA ARG A 42 -10.59 -9.71 -12.80
C ARG A 42 -10.83 -9.17 -14.21
N TYR A 43 -9.88 -8.38 -14.72
CA TYR A 43 -9.88 -7.80 -16.05
C TYR A 43 -8.47 -7.81 -16.62
N ALA A 44 -8.34 -7.77 -17.95
CA ALA A 44 -7.05 -7.58 -18.60
C ALA A 44 -6.57 -6.14 -18.39
N ALA A 45 -5.37 -5.97 -17.84
CA ALA A 45 -4.73 -4.66 -17.76
C ALA A 45 -4.28 -4.23 -19.15
N GLN A 46 -5.00 -3.28 -19.75
CA GLN A 46 -4.72 -2.76 -21.08
C GLN A 46 -4.13 -1.35 -20.97
N PHE A 47 -2.91 -1.17 -21.48
CA PHE A 47 -2.23 0.12 -21.50
C PHE A 47 -2.07 0.71 -22.90
N GLY A 48 -2.53 0.01 -23.94
CA GLY A 48 -2.26 0.38 -25.33
C GLY A 48 -0.75 0.59 -25.58
N GLN A 49 -0.41 1.66 -26.30
CA GLN A 49 0.98 2.10 -26.49
C GLN A 49 1.48 3.05 -25.39
N THR A 50 0.71 3.24 -24.31
CA THR A 50 1.08 4.20 -23.26
C THR A 50 2.21 3.64 -22.39
N THR A 51 3.23 4.45 -22.15
CA THR A 51 4.28 4.22 -21.13
C THR A 51 4.04 5.05 -19.87
N GLY A 52 2.77 5.40 -19.63
CA GLY A 52 2.39 6.34 -18.59
C GLY A 52 2.40 5.76 -17.17
N PRO A 53 2.09 6.60 -16.16
CA PRO A 53 2.18 6.24 -14.74
C PRO A 53 1.36 5.00 -14.37
N CYS A 54 0.28 4.70 -15.10
CA CYS A 54 -0.55 3.53 -14.86
C CYS A 54 0.11 2.21 -15.22
N LYS A 55 0.92 2.18 -16.29
CA LYS A 55 1.70 1.01 -16.65
C LYS A 55 2.80 0.76 -15.62
N ASP A 56 3.41 1.82 -15.11
CA ASP A 56 4.45 1.70 -14.09
C ASP A 56 3.89 1.30 -12.72
N ALA A 57 2.72 1.81 -12.33
CA ALA A 57 1.99 1.34 -11.15
C ALA A 57 1.65 -0.16 -11.27
N TYR A 58 1.23 -0.61 -12.46
CA TYR A 58 1.00 -2.04 -12.69
C TYR A 58 2.27 -2.88 -12.54
N LYS A 59 3.40 -2.43 -13.11
CA LYS A 59 4.68 -3.12 -12.92
C LYS A 59 5.11 -3.18 -11.45
N LYS A 60 4.92 -2.10 -10.69
CA LYS A 60 5.19 -2.06 -9.24
C LYS A 60 4.32 -3.05 -8.47
N TYR A 61 3.03 -3.10 -8.82
CA TYR A 61 2.11 -4.11 -8.32
C TYR A 61 2.63 -5.54 -8.57
N VAL A 62 3.04 -5.85 -9.81
CA VAL A 62 3.56 -7.18 -10.16
C VAL A 62 4.87 -7.47 -9.41
N ALA A 63 5.76 -6.49 -9.27
CA ALA A 63 7.02 -6.67 -8.56
C ALA A 63 6.88 -6.80 -7.03
N ALA A 64 5.77 -6.32 -6.44
CA ALA A 64 5.59 -6.32 -4.99
C ALA A 64 5.53 -7.74 -4.40
N PRO A 65 6.26 -8.02 -3.30
CA PRO A 65 6.33 -9.36 -2.70
C PRO A 65 5.14 -9.72 -1.81
N GLY A 66 4.37 -8.74 -1.33
CA GLY A 66 3.26 -8.95 -0.40
C GLY A 66 1.88 -8.71 -1.02
N HIS A 67 0.86 -8.74 -0.18
CA HIS A 67 -0.52 -8.52 -0.60
C HIS A 67 -0.67 -7.15 -1.26
N SER A 68 -1.09 -7.14 -2.51
CA SER A 68 -1.08 -5.96 -3.34
C SER A 68 -2.30 -5.97 -4.26
N ALA A 69 -2.73 -4.79 -4.70
CA ALA A 69 -3.84 -4.66 -5.63
C ALA A 69 -3.61 -3.50 -6.59
N TYR A 70 -4.16 -3.67 -7.79
CA TYR A 70 -4.14 -2.67 -8.85
C TYR A 70 -5.58 -2.35 -9.27
N ALA A 71 -5.91 -1.07 -9.27
CA ALA A 71 -7.21 -0.55 -9.65
C ALA A 71 -7.06 0.43 -10.82
N GLN A 72 -8.01 0.41 -11.75
CA GLN A 72 -8.12 1.44 -12.79
C GLN A 72 -9.56 1.63 -13.26
N THR A 73 -9.84 2.74 -13.95
CA THR A 73 -11.03 2.86 -14.78
C THR A 73 -10.86 2.02 -16.06
N HIS A 74 -11.96 1.65 -16.70
CA HIS A 74 -11.88 1.01 -18.02
C HIS A 74 -11.24 1.96 -19.05
N VAL A 75 -10.48 1.37 -19.97
CA VAL A 75 -9.90 2.12 -21.08
C VAL A 75 -10.95 2.20 -22.19
N ASN A 76 -11.16 3.41 -22.69
CA ASN A 76 -12.02 3.66 -23.84
C ASN A 76 -11.40 4.84 -24.61
N PHE A 77 -11.43 4.80 -25.94
CA PHE A 77 -10.89 5.86 -26.78
C PHE A 77 -11.80 7.10 -26.86
N ASN A 78 -13.04 7.00 -26.37
CA ASN A 78 -14.02 8.09 -26.37
C ASN A 78 -14.06 8.90 -25.05
N VAL A 79 -13.05 8.75 -24.19
CA VAL A 79 -12.94 9.47 -22.92
C VAL A 79 -11.61 10.22 -22.84
N GLU A 80 -11.54 11.20 -21.95
CA GLU A 80 -10.38 12.11 -21.84
C GLU A 80 -9.20 11.44 -21.14
N ALA A 81 -9.48 10.53 -20.20
CA ALA A 81 -8.46 9.84 -19.43
C ALA A 81 -8.94 8.48 -18.92
N PHE A 82 -7.97 7.69 -18.46
CA PHE A 82 -8.22 6.60 -17.54
C PHE A 82 -7.39 6.83 -16.28
N TYR A 83 -7.96 6.52 -15.12
CA TYR A 83 -7.28 6.64 -13.83
C TYR A 83 -6.83 5.29 -13.33
N CYS A 84 -5.80 5.29 -12.50
CA CYS A 84 -5.29 4.08 -11.87
C CYS A 84 -4.69 4.39 -10.50
N ALA A 85 -4.55 3.35 -9.68
CA ALA A 85 -3.73 3.35 -8.48
C ALA A 85 -3.35 1.93 -8.08
N ASP A 86 -2.28 1.83 -7.30
CA ASP A 86 -1.86 0.61 -6.63
C ASP A 86 -1.92 0.75 -5.09
N SER A 87 -2.02 -0.40 -4.43
CA SER A 87 -1.65 -0.57 -3.02
C SER A 87 -0.74 -1.77 -2.92
N LEU A 88 0.40 -1.60 -2.25
CA LEU A 88 1.50 -2.55 -2.23
C LEU A 88 1.77 -3.02 -0.81
N ASN A 89 2.01 -4.31 -0.65
CA ASN A 89 2.43 -4.93 0.63
C ASN A 89 1.51 -4.59 1.81
N ALA A 90 0.20 -4.59 1.58
CA ALA A 90 -0.79 -4.37 2.62
C ALA A 90 -0.87 -5.56 3.60
N PRO A 91 -1.48 -5.38 4.78
CA PRO A 91 -1.65 -6.47 5.76
C PRO A 91 -2.51 -7.64 5.26
N SER A 92 -3.34 -7.42 4.23
CA SER A 92 -4.16 -8.45 3.58
C SER A 92 -4.54 -8.03 2.15
N GLN A 93 -4.92 -9.01 1.32
CA GLN A 93 -5.41 -8.75 -0.04
C GLN A 93 -6.63 -7.81 -0.04
N ALA A 94 -7.56 -8.01 0.89
CA ALA A 94 -8.74 -7.14 1.03
C ALA A 94 -8.38 -5.70 1.40
N ALA A 95 -7.37 -5.50 2.27
CA ALA A 95 -6.86 -4.18 2.60
C ALA A 95 -6.19 -3.51 1.39
N ALA A 96 -5.41 -4.26 0.61
CA ALA A 96 -4.82 -3.76 -0.62
C ALA A 96 -5.90 -3.30 -1.63
N GLU A 97 -6.92 -4.12 -1.85
CA GLU A 97 -8.03 -3.80 -2.76
C GLU A 97 -8.78 -2.54 -2.34
N LYS A 98 -9.16 -2.44 -1.05
CA LYS A 98 -9.83 -1.26 -0.53
C LYS A 98 -9.01 0.01 -0.77
N GLN A 99 -7.73 -0.01 -0.40
CA GLN A 99 -6.85 1.15 -0.57
C GLN A 99 -6.62 1.51 -2.04
N ALA A 100 -6.43 0.51 -2.92
CA ALA A 100 -6.25 0.76 -4.35
C ALA A 100 -7.50 1.42 -4.97
N LEU A 101 -8.70 0.94 -4.63
CA LEU A 101 -9.96 1.58 -5.06
C LEU A 101 -10.11 3.01 -4.54
N GLU A 102 -9.87 3.23 -3.25
CA GLU A 102 -9.97 4.56 -2.63
C GLU A 102 -9.02 5.55 -3.29
N ARG A 103 -7.76 5.15 -3.51
CA ARG A 103 -6.74 5.96 -4.19
C ARG A 103 -7.11 6.23 -5.64
N CYS A 104 -7.54 5.22 -6.40
CA CYS A 104 -7.92 5.42 -7.80
C CYS A 104 -9.11 6.38 -7.93
N ASN A 105 -10.13 6.21 -7.08
CA ASN A 105 -11.29 7.10 -7.08
C ASN A 105 -10.94 8.52 -6.61
N SER A 106 -9.92 8.70 -5.76
CA SER A 106 -9.45 10.03 -5.34
C SER A 106 -8.78 10.80 -6.47
N VAL A 107 -8.09 10.12 -7.40
CA VAL A 107 -7.59 10.72 -8.65
C VAL A 107 -8.75 11.33 -9.44
N GLY A 108 -9.84 10.57 -9.60
CA GLY A 108 -11.04 11.07 -10.29
C GLY A 108 -11.68 12.28 -9.62
N LYS A 109 -11.70 12.34 -8.29
CA LYS A 109 -12.18 13.51 -7.53
C LYS A 109 -11.29 14.74 -7.73
N LYS A 110 -9.98 14.54 -7.86
CA LYS A 110 -8.99 15.63 -8.03
C LYS A 110 -9.04 16.23 -9.44
N TYR A 111 -8.98 15.40 -10.46
CA TYR A 111 -8.80 15.86 -11.84
C TYR A 111 -10.12 16.04 -12.61
N LYS A 112 -11.19 15.36 -12.22
CA LYS A 112 -12.55 15.52 -12.77
C LYS A 112 -12.67 15.38 -14.30
N LEU A 113 -11.69 14.78 -14.98
CA LEU A 113 -11.78 14.44 -16.41
C LEU A 113 -12.84 13.34 -16.63
N LYS A 114 -13.48 13.38 -17.79
CA LYS A 114 -14.38 12.33 -18.27
C LYS A 114 -13.59 11.04 -18.44
N THR A 115 -14.03 10.01 -17.73
CA THR A 115 -13.51 8.64 -17.84
C THR A 115 -14.69 7.69 -18.07
N THR A 116 -14.43 6.39 -18.18
CA THR A 116 -15.49 5.37 -18.35
C THR A 116 -16.32 5.12 -17.09
N GLY A 117 -16.08 5.85 -16.00
CA GLY A 117 -16.82 5.70 -14.75
C GLY A 117 -15.90 5.45 -13.55
N LYS A 118 -16.41 4.70 -12.56
CA LYS A 118 -15.68 4.41 -11.33
C LYS A 118 -14.52 3.45 -11.57
N CYS A 119 -13.51 3.53 -10.71
CA CYS A 119 -12.42 2.56 -10.72
C CYS A 119 -12.92 1.17 -10.31
N ALA A 120 -12.32 0.14 -10.90
CA ALA A 120 -12.50 -1.26 -10.53
C ALA A 120 -11.15 -1.90 -10.19
N ILE A 121 -11.17 -2.98 -9.40
CA ILE A 121 -9.96 -3.80 -9.21
C ILE A 121 -9.74 -4.63 -10.47
N TYR A 122 -8.53 -4.54 -11.01
CA TYR A 122 -8.11 -5.31 -12.18
C TYR A 122 -7.35 -6.57 -11.79
N ALA A 123 -6.46 -6.45 -10.80
CA ALA A 123 -5.67 -7.56 -10.29
C ALA A 123 -5.38 -7.38 -8.80
N SER A 124 -5.29 -8.49 -8.06
CA SER A 124 -4.86 -8.48 -6.67
C SER A 124 -4.22 -9.81 -6.28
N LYS A 125 -3.30 -9.75 -5.32
CA LYS A 125 -2.57 -10.88 -4.75
C LYS A 125 -2.39 -10.67 -3.25
#